data_AF-A0ABD1SQP5-F1
#
_entry.id   AF-A0ABD1SQP5-F1
#
_cell.length_a   1.000
_cell.length_b   1.000
_cell.length_c   1.000
_cell.angle_alpha   90.00
_cell.angle_beta   90.00
_cell.angle_gamma   90.00
#
_symmetry.space_group_name_H-M   'P 1'
#
loop_
_entity.id
_entity.type
_entity.pdbx_description
1 polymer ?
#
loop_
_entity_poly.entity_id
_entity_poly.type
_entity_poly.pdbx_seq_one_letter_code
_entity_poly.pdbx_strand_id
1 'polypeptide(L)'
;MEFFNEAKVVQFKNHLNKYLVADEDEETVRQSGNGGASKKARWTVELVEGNPHVIRLKGCHGKYLTAADVLFLLGITGKKVLQTVPATKKDISVEWEPIKERYKVKLRTK
;
A
#
# COMPACT_ATOMS: atom_id res chain seq x y z
N MET A 1 -0.91 -18.09 -4.04
CA MET A 1 -1.36 -16.70 -3.82
C MET A 1 -2.10 -16.25 -5.06
N GLU A 2 -3.42 -16.39 -5.11
CA GLU A 2 -4.21 -16.08 -6.31
C GLU A 2 -5.01 -14.77 -6.20
N PHE A 3 -5.04 -14.16 -5.00
CA PHE A 3 -5.87 -12.99 -4.69
C PHE A 3 -5.65 -11.77 -5.57
N PHE A 4 -4.44 -11.60 -6.08
CA PHE A 4 -4.06 -10.45 -6.89
C PHE A 4 -3.64 -10.82 -8.32
N ASN A 5 -3.74 -12.10 -8.69
CA ASN A 5 -3.42 -12.53 -10.05
C ASN A 5 -4.47 -12.07 -11.07
N GLU A 6 -5.72 -11.90 -10.64
CA GLU A 6 -6.82 -11.48 -11.52
C GLU A 6 -7.11 -9.98 -11.42
N ALA A 7 -6.79 -9.35 -10.28
CA ALA A 7 -7.15 -7.96 -9.99
C ALA A 7 -5.99 -6.99 -10.32
N LYS A 8 -6.09 -6.29 -11.45
CA LYS A 8 -5.12 -5.24 -11.84
C LYS A 8 -5.17 -4.01 -10.92
N VAL A 9 -6.33 -3.71 -10.34
CA VAL A 9 -6.55 -2.53 -9.49
C VAL A 9 -7.41 -2.92 -8.30
N VAL A 10 -6.99 -2.53 -7.11
CA VAL A 10 -7.66 -2.84 -5.84
C VAL A 10 -7.91 -1.60 -5.00
N GLN A 11 -8.81 -1.73 -4.02
CA GLN A 11 -9.08 -0.71 -3.01
C GLN A 11 -9.01 -1.38 -1.64
N PHE A 12 -8.32 -0.75 -0.68
CA PHE A 12 -8.22 -1.27 0.68
C PHE A 12 -9.24 -0.59 1.56
N LYS A 13 -10.20 -1.37 2.06
CA LYS A 13 -11.25 -0.91 2.97
C LYS A 13 -11.02 -1.53 4.35
N ASN A 14 -10.96 -0.69 5.38
CA ASN A 14 -10.85 -1.16 6.75
C ASN A 14 -12.23 -1.58 7.32
N HIS A 15 -12.23 -2.10 8.55
CA HIS A 15 -13.45 -2.54 9.24
C HIS A 15 -14.42 -1.39 9.57
N LEU A 16 -13.96 -0.13 9.58
CA LEU A 16 -14.77 1.07 9.79
C LEU A 16 -15.28 1.67 8.48
N ASN A 17 -15.24 0.89 7.39
CA ASN A 17 -15.62 1.33 6.05
C ASN A 17 -14.81 2.52 5.48
N LYS A 18 -13.62 2.80 6.01
CA LYS A 18 -12.71 3.81 5.46
C LYS A 18 -11.75 3.17 4.47
N TYR A 19 -11.45 3.92 3.41
CA TYR A 19 -10.54 3.50 2.35
C TYR A 19 -9.15 4.07 2.55
N LEU A 20 -8.12 3.30 2.22
CA LEU A 20 -6.75 3.80 2.09
C LEU A 20 -6.65 4.65 0.83
N VAL A 21 -6.37 5.93 0.98
CA VAL A 21 -6.25 6.88 -0.13
C VAL A 21 -4.87 7.52 -0.15
N ALA A 22 -4.35 7.72 -1.36
CA ALA A 22 -3.21 8.59 -1.59
C ALA A 22 -3.63 10.05 -1.38
N ASP A 23 -2.88 10.76 -0.54
CA ASP A 23 -3.14 12.16 -0.25
C ASP A 23 -2.65 13.10 -1.36
N GLU A 24 -3.14 14.34 -1.34
CA GLU A 24 -2.83 15.39 -2.31
C GLU A 24 -1.43 15.97 -2.12
N ASP A 25 -0.84 15.82 -0.94
CA ASP A 25 0.57 16.14 -0.71
C ASP A 25 1.53 15.19 -1.47
N GLU A 26 1.00 14.14 -2.10
CA GLU A 26 1.73 13.12 -2.86
C GLU A 26 2.84 12.40 -2.06
N GLU A 27 2.88 12.50 -0.74
CA GLU A 27 3.85 11.88 0.16
C GLU A 27 3.18 10.96 1.18
N THR A 28 1.99 11.32 1.66
CA THR A 28 1.30 10.63 2.74
C THR A 28 0.11 9.81 2.23
N VAL A 29 -0.27 8.80 3.00
CA VAL A 29 -1.53 8.07 2.79
C VAL A 29 -2.42 8.24 4.00
N ARG A 30 -3.73 8.29 3.78
CA ARG A 30 -4.72 8.47 4.84
C ARG A 30 -5.91 7.53 4.69
N GLN A 31 -6.71 7.44 5.73
CA GLN A 31 -7.97 6.70 5.71
C GLN A 31 -9.14 7.67 5.53
N SER A 32 -9.98 7.45 4.53
CA SER A 32 -11.13 8.33 4.24
C SER A 32 -12.43 7.53 4.06
N GLY A 33 -13.50 7.95 4.72
CA GLY A 33 -14.83 7.34 4.56
C GLY A 33 -15.43 7.57 3.16
N ASN A 34 -15.16 8.74 2.57
CA ASN A 34 -15.68 9.13 1.25
C ASN A 34 -14.74 8.72 0.09
N GLY A 35 -13.71 7.92 0.38
CA GLY A 35 -12.66 7.56 -0.58
C GLY A 35 -13.08 6.56 -1.65
N GLY A 36 -14.15 5.78 -1.45
CA GLY A 36 -14.47 4.60 -2.27
C GLY A 36 -14.68 4.88 -3.76
N ALA A 37 -15.29 6.01 -4.13
CA ALA A 37 -15.48 6.38 -5.54
C ALA A 37 -14.26 7.13 -6.14
N SER A 38 -13.30 7.54 -5.30
CA SER A 38 -12.18 8.36 -5.73
C SER A 38 -11.08 7.52 -6.38
N LYS A 39 -10.46 8.07 -7.41
CA LYS A 39 -9.23 7.51 -8.01
C LYS A 39 -8.10 7.41 -6.98
N LYS A 40 -8.12 8.26 -5.94
CA LYS A 40 -7.14 8.27 -4.84
C LYS A 40 -7.15 6.97 -4.01
N ALA A 41 -8.26 6.24 -4.01
CA ALA A 41 -8.37 4.96 -3.31
C ALA A 41 -7.93 3.75 -4.16
N ARG A 42 -7.62 3.96 -5.44
CA ARG A 42 -7.28 2.89 -6.38
C ARG A 42 -5.77 2.65 -6.36
N TRP A 43 -5.40 1.40 -6.10
CA TRP A 43 -4.02 0.93 -6.06
C TRP A 43 -3.85 -0.12 -7.15
N THR A 44 -3.01 0.17 -8.12
CA THR A 44 -2.64 -0.78 -9.18
C THR A 44 -1.67 -1.80 -8.59
N VAL A 45 -1.96 -3.08 -8.81
CA VAL A 45 -1.11 -4.16 -8.32
C VAL A 45 -0.09 -4.53 -9.38
N GLU A 46 1.18 -4.44 -9.03
CA GLU A 46 2.29 -4.86 -9.86
C GLU A 46 2.98 -6.06 -9.18
N LEU A 47 3.04 -7.19 -9.89
CA LEU A 47 3.75 -8.38 -9.40
C LEU A 47 5.26 -8.16 -9.56
N VAL A 48 6.03 -8.63 -8.57
CA VAL A 48 7.51 -8.53 -8.63
C VAL A 48 8.06 -9.72 -9.40
N GLU A 49 8.83 -9.44 -10.45
CA GLU A 49 9.50 -10.45 -11.24
C GLU A 49 10.49 -11.24 -10.37
N GLY A 50 10.37 -12.58 -10.39
CA GLY A 50 11.19 -13.47 -9.56
C GLY A 50 10.65 -13.74 -8.15
N ASN A 51 9.59 -13.06 -7.69
CA ASN A 51 8.94 -13.40 -6.43
C ASN A 51 7.41 -13.20 -6.49
N PRO A 52 6.63 -14.26 -6.80
CA PRO A 52 5.18 -14.16 -6.93
C PRO A 52 4.45 -13.98 -5.59
N HIS A 53 5.18 -14.02 -4.47
CA HIS A 53 4.61 -13.85 -3.14
C HIS A 53 4.58 -12.39 -2.66
N VAL A 54 5.16 -11.48 -3.43
CA VAL A 54 5.18 -10.05 -3.09
C VAL A 54 4.61 -9.21 -4.21
N ILE A 55 4.00 -8.10 -3.83
CA ILE A 55 3.36 -7.16 -4.74
C ILE A 55 3.85 -5.74 -4.46
N ARG A 56 3.81 -4.91 -5.48
CA ARG A 56 3.97 -3.47 -5.40
C ARG A 56 2.63 -2.81 -5.67
N LEU A 57 2.32 -1.77 -4.92
CA LEU A 57 1.04 -1.08 -4.97
C LEU A 57 1.25 0.34 -5.45
N LYS A 58 0.81 0.65 -6.67
CA LYS A 58 0.98 1.96 -7.29
C LYS A 58 -0.29 2.79 -7.16
N GLY A 59 -0.20 3.95 -6.53
CA GLY A 59 -1.30 4.89 -6.36
C GLY A 59 -1.59 5.69 -7.63
N CYS A 60 -2.61 6.56 -7.56
CA CYS A 60 -3.00 7.42 -8.69
C CYS A 60 -1.95 8.46 -9.09
N HIS A 61 -1.02 8.79 -8.18
CA HIS A 61 0.10 9.71 -8.42
C HIS A 61 1.30 9.04 -9.08
N GLY A 62 1.20 7.75 -9.43
CA GLY A 62 2.31 6.98 -9.99
C GLY A 62 3.39 6.60 -8.98
N LYS A 63 3.21 6.96 -7.70
CA LYS A 63 4.05 6.59 -6.56
C LYS A 63 3.60 5.27 -5.95
N TYR A 64 4.51 4.63 -5.23
CA TYR A 64 4.30 3.32 -4.63
C TYR A 64 3.99 3.43 -3.15
N LEU A 65 3.16 2.53 -2.66
CA LEU A 65 2.93 2.36 -1.23
C LEU A 65 4.22 1.85 -0.59
N THR A 66 4.77 2.60 0.36
CA THR A 66 6.09 2.37 0.93
C THR A 66 6.01 2.26 2.44
N ALA A 67 6.59 1.20 3.00
CA ALA A 67 6.79 1.09 4.43
C ALA A 67 7.96 1.99 4.84
N ALA A 68 7.70 2.96 5.73
CA ALA A 68 8.71 3.85 6.25
C ALA A 68 8.87 3.63 7.76
N ASP A 69 10.11 3.42 8.18
CA ASP A 69 10.48 3.48 9.59
C ASP A 69 10.82 4.94 9.91
N VAL A 70 9.84 5.66 10.46
CA VAL A 70 10.02 7.08 10.80
C VAL A 70 10.17 7.19 12.31
N LEU A 71 11.28 7.79 12.73
CA LEU A 71 11.48 8.24 14.10
C LEU A 71 10.54 9.44 14.33
N PHE A 72 9.35 9.20 14.89
CA PHE A 72 8.51 10.29 15.35
C PHE A 72 9.13 10.88 16.61
N LEU A 73 9.43 12.18 16.60
CA LEU A 73 9.90 12.89 17.78
C LEU A 73 8.85 12.76 18.90
N LEU A 74 9.30 12.57 20.15
CA LEU A 74 8.53 12.17 21.36
C LEU A 74 8.58 10.67 21.72
N GLY A 75 9.60 9.92 21.28
CA GLY A 75 9.91 8.59 21.85
C GLY A 75 8.97 7.47 21.42
N ILE A 76 8.17 7.68 20.38
CA ILE A 76 7.29 6.67 19.80
C ILE A 76 7.83 6.32 18.41
N THR A 77 8.57 5.23 18.29
CA THR A 77 8.96 4.71 16.98
C THR A 77 7.70 4.26 16.25
N GLY A 78 7.39 4.87 15.10
CA GLY A 78 6.15 4.66 14.38
C GLY A 78 6.39 3.99 13.03
N LYS A 79 5.76 2.83 12.80
CA LYS A 79 5.66 2.27 11.45
C LYS A 79 4.66 3.12 10.66
N LYS A 80 5.16 3.89 9.69
CA LYS A 80 4.33 4.73 8.82
C LYS A 80 4.29 4.12 7.42
N VAL A 81 3.20 4.40 6.72
CA VAL A 81 3.09 4.10 5.29
C VAL A 81 3.10 5.42 4.54
N LEU A 82 3.91 5.52 3.49
CA LEU A 82 4.07 6.70 2.65
C LEU A 82 3.81 6.33 1.19
N GLN A 83 3.78 7.34 0.33
CA GLN A 83 3.85 7.19 -1.12
C GLN A 83 5.17 7.76 -1.63
N THR A 84 6.05 6.90 -2.13
CA THR A 84 7.38 7.32 -2.63
C THR A 84 7.65 6.75 -4.01
N VAL A 85 8.63 7.33 -4.70
CA VAL A 85 9.22 6.70 -5.89
C VAL A 85 10.34 5.78 -5.41
N PRO A 86 10.35 4.49 -5.79
CA PRO A 86 11.42 3.58 -5.39
C PRO A 86 12.77 4.09 -5.90
N ALA A 87 13.77 4.17 -5.02
CA ALA A 87 15.09 4.68 -5.39
C ALA A 87 15.82 3.72 -6.33
N THR A 88 15.54 2.42 -6.22
CA THR A 88 16.10 1.38 -7.09
C THR A 88 15.07 0.30 -7.40
N LYS A 89 15.32 -0.54 -8.41
CA LYS A 89 14.46 -1.69 -8.72
C LYS A 89 14.40 -2.75 -7.61
N LYS A 90 15.34 -2.75 -6.67
CA LYS A 90 15.44 -3.70 -5.55
C LYS A 90 14.92 -3.12 -4.22
N ASP A 91 14.21 -2.00 -4.28
CA ASP A 91 13.72 -1.34 -3.08
C ASP A 91 12.67 -2.22 -2.38
N ILE A 92 13.06 -2.89 -1.31
CA ILE A 92 12.17 -3.81 -0.56
C ILE A 92 11.11 -3.06 0.24
N SER A 93 11.31 -1.75 0.48
CA SER A 93 10.36 -0.94 1.25
C SER A 93 9.02 -0.74 0.54
N VAL A 94 8.99 -0.93 -0.78
CA VAL A 94 7.76 -0.89 -1.60
C VAL A 94 7.14 -2.26 -1.85
N GLU A 95 7.75 -3.33 -1.33
CA GLU A 95 7.29 -4.71 -1.53
C GLU A 95 6.45 -5.17 -0.34
N TRP A 96 5.25 -5.65 -0.67
CA TRP A 96 4.27 -6.09 0.30
C TRP A 96 3.95 -7.56 0.10
N GLU A 97 4.00 -8.34 1.17
CA GLU A 97 3.50 -9.70 1.21
C GLU A 97 2.02 -9.68 1.64
N PRO A 98 1.09 -10.11 0.78
CA PRO A 98 -0.30 -10.26 1.15
C PRO A 98 -0.54 -11.55 1.92
N ILE A 99 -1.05 -11.43 3.13
CA ILE A 99 -1.41 -12.53 4.02
C ILE A 99 -2.93 -12.59 4.11
N LYS A 100 -3.51 -13.69 3.65
CA LYS A 100 -4.96 -13.93 3.76
C LYS A 100 -5.30 -14.34 5.19
N GLU A 101 -6.17 -13.57 5.84
CA GLU A 101 -6.72 -13.86 7.15
C GLU A 101 -8.25 -14.03 7.07
N ARG A 102 -8.71 -15.28 6.97
CA ARG A 102 -10.12 -15.65 6.76
C ARG A 102 -10.76 -14.88 5.58
N TYR A 103 -11.35 -13.72 5.86
CA TYR A 103 -12.07 -12.85 4.93
C TYR A 103 -11.38 -11.50 4.67
N LYS A 104 -10.20 -11.27 5.25
CA LYS A 104 -9.42 -10.04 5.14
C LYS A 104 -8.06 -10.35 4.53
N VAL A 105 -7.44 -9.33 3.97
CA VAL A 105 -6.04 -9.38 3.54
C VAL A 105 -5.26 -8.39 4.40
N LYS A 106 -4.16 -8.87 4.96
CA LYS A 106 -3.17 -8.05 5.65
C LYS A 106 -1.95 -7.90 4.76
N LEU A 107 -1.39 -6.71 4.68
CA LEU A 107 -0.13 -6.47 3.98
C LEU A 107 1.00 -6.41 5.01
N ARG A 108 2.08 -7.15 4.76
CA ARG A 108 3.28 -7.16 5.59
C ARG A 108 4.48 -6.71 4.76
N THR A 109 5.30 -5.82 5.30
CA THR A 109 6.62 -5.51 4.74
C THR A 109 7.53 -6.73 4.87
N LYS A 110 8.37 -6.97 3.87
CA LYS A 110 9.41 -8.02 3.93
C LYS A 110 10.59 -7.55 4.78
#